data_AF-A0A1Z1WCC8-F1
#
_entry.id   AF-A0A1Z1WCC8-F1
#
_cell.length_a   1.000
_cell.length_b   1.000
_cell.length_c   1.000
_cell.angle_alpha   90.00
_cell.angle_beta   90.00
_cell.angle_gamma   90.00
#
_symmetry.space_group_name_H-M   'P 1'
#
loop_
_entity.id
_entity.type
_entity.pdbx_description
1 polymer ?
#
loop_
_entity_poly.entity_id
_entity_poly.type
_entity_poly.pdbx_seq_one_letter_code
_entity_poly.pdbx_strand_id
1 'polypeptide(L)'
;MGAGHAHRLYRHGHSPVHALPPHTKLTAVFCFVVVVVSTPREAVWAFAAYALLLASVAYAARVPPLFWLKRLLIEVPFVAFALLLPFVAEGERTEVLGCP
;
A
#
# COMPACT_ATOMS: atom_id res chain seq x y z
N MET A 1 23.18 -25.82 -15.45
CA MET A 1 23.59 -25.00 -14.30
C MET A 1 22.80 -23.70 -14.32
N GLY A 2 21.75 -23.59 -13.50
CA GLY A 2 20.82 -22.46 -13.52
C GLY A 2 20.27 -22.20 -12.11
N ALA A 3 21.18 -21.92 -11.17
CA ALA A 3 20.86 -21.61 -9.79
C ALA A 3 21.37 -20.19 -9.51
N GLY A 4 20.48 -19.20 -9.36
CA GLY A 4 20.96 -17.86 -9.03
C GLY A 4 19.97 -16.70 -8.87
N HIS A 5 18.65 -16.86 -9.10
CA HIS A 5 17.79 -15.67 -9.23
C HIS A 5 16.48 -15.63 -8.41
N ALA A 6 16.22 -16.52 -7.46
CA ALA A 6 14.92 -16.54 -6.76
C ALA A 6 14.90 -16.04 -5.29
N HIS A 7 16.04 -15.72 -4.66
CA HIS A 7 16.08 -15.41 -3.22
C HIS A 7 16.37 -13.94 -2.84
N ARG A 8 16.49 -13.01 -3.79
CA ARG A 8 16.90 -11.61 -3.48
C ARG A 8 15.88 -10.78 -2.70
N LEU A 9 14.62 -11.21 -2.67
CA LEU A 9 13.53 -10.48 -2.01
C LEU A 9 13.09 -11.11 -0.68
N TYR A 10 13.57 -12.31 -0.37
CA TYR A 10 13.22 -12.99 0.89
C TYR A 10 14.22 -12.60 1.97
N ARG A 11 13.77 -11.82 2.94
CA ARG A 11 14.55 -11.55 4.14
C ARG A 11 14.35 -12.71 5.11
N HIS A 12 15.41 -13.45 5.38
CA HIS A 12 15.45 -14.37 6.50
C HIS A 12 15.39 -13.54 7.79
N GLY A 13 14.22 -13.55 8.44
CA GLY A 13 13.97 -12.91 9.71
C GLY A 13 13.23 -13.86 10.62
N HIS A 14 13.69 -14.01 11.85
CA HIS A 14 12.94 -14.69 12.90
C HIS A 14 12.15 -13.62 13.66
N SER A 15 10.85 -13.53 13.37
CA SER A 15 9.92 -12.72 14.16
C SER A 15 8.57 -13.46 14.28
N PRO A 16 7.72 -13.09 15.26
CA PRO A 16 6.41 -13.72 15.43
C PRO A 16 5.59 -13.69 14.14
N VAL A 17 5.69 -12.57 13.38
CA VAL A 17 5.02 -12.42 12.09
C VAL A 17 5.60 -13.37 11.04
N HIS A 18 6.91 -13.66 11.07
CA HIS A 18 7.51 -14.62 10.13
C HIS A 18 7.09 -16.06 10.45
N ALA A 19 6.93 -16.41 11.73
CA ALA A 19 6.52 -17.73 12.19
C ALA A 19 5.05 -18.10 11.85
N LEU A 20 4.20 -17.11 11.58
CA LEU A 20 2.81 -17.37 11.19
C LEU A 20 2.71 -18.12 9.85
N PRO A 21 1.72 -19.03 9.71
CA PRO A 21 1.46 -19.70 8.44
C PRO A 21 1.17 -18.71 7.29
N PRO A 22 1.56 -19.03 6.05
CA PRO A 22 1.35 -18.15 4.90
C PRO A 22 -0.13 -17.80 4.64
N HIS A 23 -1.04 -18.75 4.82
CA HIS A 23 -2.48 -18.55 4.56
C HIS A 23 -3.10 -17.49 5.48
N THR A 24 -2.65 -17.42 6.74
CA THR A 24 -3.10 -16.40 7.70
C THR A 24 -2.70 -15.01 7.24
N LYS A 25 -1.49 -14.86 6.70
CA LYS A 25 -0.99 -13.57 6.18
C LYS A 25 -1.78 -13.11 4.98
N LEU A 26 -2.03 -14.02 4.03
CA LEU A 26 -2.81 -13.71 2.82
C LEU A 26 -4.25 -13.32 3.17
N THR A 27 -4.88 -14.07 4.07
CA THR A 27 -6.24 -13.76 4.52
C THR A 27 -6.28 -12.41 5.22
N ALA A 28 -5.32 -12.12 6.11
CA ALA A 28 -5.23 -10.83 6.79
C ALA A 28 -5.06 -9.66 5.82
N VAL A 29 -4.18 -9.80 4.82
CA VAL A 29 -3.99 -8.76 3.78
C VAL A 29 -5.26 -8.58 2.96
N PHE A 30 -5.91 -9.66 2.54
CA PHE A 30 -7.15 -9.59 1.78
C PHE A 30 -8.26 -8.88 2.56
N CYS A 31 -8.50 -9.28 3.81
CA CYS A 31 -9.48 -8.62 4.67
C CYS A 31 -9.14 -7.14 4.90
N PHE A 32 -7.86 -6.81 5.10
CA PHE A 32 -7.42 -5.42 5.27
C PHE A 32 -7.72 -4.58 4.02
N VAL A 33 -7.43 -5.09 2.82
CA VAL A 33 -7.76 -4.40 1.57
C VAL A 33 -9.27 -4.15 1.44
N VAL A 34 -10.10 -5.16 1.72
CA VAL A 34 -11.57 -5.02 1.67
C VAL A 34 -12.06 -3.94 2.64
N VAL A 35 -11.54 -3.93 3.87
CA VAL A 35 -11.89 -2.91 4.88
C VAL A 35 -11.49 -1.51 4.39
N VAL A 36 -10.27 -1.34 3.91
CA VAL A 36 -9.76 -0.02 3.45
C VAL A 36 -10.57 0.51 2.27
N VAL A 37 -10.85 -0.32 1.27
CA VAL A 37 -11.62 0.09 0.07
C VAL A 37 -13.07 0.42 0.41
N SER A 38 -13.63 -0.25 1.41
CA SER A 38 -15.00 0.01 1.88
C SER A 38 -15.11 1.23 2.79
N THR A 39 -13.98 1.84 3.18
CA THR A 39 -13.97 2.95 4.14
C THR A 39 -14.29 4.28 3.42
N PRO A 40 -15.32 5.02 3.88
CA PRO A 40 -15.65 6.32 3.30
C PRO A 40 -14.50 7.31 3.47
N ARG A 41 -14.23 8.11 2.43
CA ARG A 41 -13.10 9.06 2.40
C ARG A 41 -13.18 10.17 3.46
N GLU A 42 -14.37 10.42 3.96
CA GLU A 42 -14.67 11.41 4.99
C GLU A 42 -14.17 10.95 6.38
N ALA A 43 -13.97 9.64 6.58
CA ALA A 43 -13.48 9.06 7.82
C ALA A 43 -11.95 9.09 7.92
N VAL A 44 -11.36 10.30 7.89
CA VAL A 44 -9.90 10.50 7.92
C VAL A 44 -9.23 9.82 9.13
N TRP A 45 -9.95 9.74 10.27
CA TRP A 45 -9.48 9.06 11.47
C TRP A 45 -9.26 7.55 11.28
N ALA A 46 -10.03 6.90 10.40
CA ALA A 46 -9.90 5.47 10.13
C ALA A 46 -8.55 5.17 9.45
N PHE A 47 -8.10 6.06 8.57
CA PHE A 47 -6.77 5.95 7.93
C PHE A 47 -5.63 6.07 8.93
N ALA A 48 -5.76 6.94 9.95
CA ALA A 48 -4.78 7.00 11.04
C ALA A 48 -4.75 5.70 11.85
N ALA A 49 -5.91 5.09 12.11
CA ALA A 49 -5.99 3.78 12.77
C ALA A 49 -5.33 2.67 11.92
N TYR A 50 -5.53 2.67 10.61
CA TYR A 50 -4.86 1.72 9.69
C TYR A 50 -3.35 1.93 9.67
N ALA A 51 -2.87 3.17 9.66
CA ALA A 51 -1.44 3.48 9.74
C ALA A 51 -0.82 2.93 11.05
N LEU A 52 -1.50 3.11 12.18
CA LEU A 52 -1.06 2.56 13.47
C LEU A 52 -1.05 1.03 13.47
N LEU A 53 -2.09 0.40 12.90
CA LEU A 53 -2.15 -1.05 12.75
C LEU A 53 -0.94 -1.56 11.94
N LEU A 54 -0.68 -0.97 10.76
CA LEU A 54 0.46 -1.36 9.93
C LEU A 54 1.81 -1.09 10.63
N ALA A 55 1.94 0.02 11.35
CA ALA A 55 3.15 0.34 12.12
C ALA A 55 3.41 -0.71 13.23
N SER A 56 2.37 -1.14 13.94
CA SER A 56 2.49 -2.17 14.98
C SER A 56 2.90 -3.53 14.40
N VAL A 57 2.35 -3.91 13.24
CA VAL A 57 2.76 -5.13 12.51
C VAL A 57 4.20 -5.01 12.03
N ALA A 58 4.60 -3.88 11.47
CA ALA A 58 5.97 -3.65 11.01
C ALA A 58 6.98 -3.70 12.18
N TYR A 59 6.62 -3.16 13.34
CA TYR A 59 7.39 -3.24 14.57
C TYR A 59 7.52 -4.69 15.07
N ALA A 60 6.39 -5.42 15.16
CA ALA A 60 6.38 -6.84 15.54
C ALA A 60 7.19 -7.70 14.54
N ALA A 61 7.16 -7.34 13.26
CA ALA A 61 7.94 -7.98 12.22
C ALA A 61 9.43 -7.60 12.23
N ARG A 62 9.84 -6.61 13.05
CA ARG A 62 11.21 -6.07 13.18
C ARG A 62 11.81 -5.64 11.85
N VAL A 63 10.99 -5.03 10.99
CA VAL A 63 11.44 -4.58 9.67
C VAL A 63 12.03 -3.17 9.78
N PRO A 64 13.26 -2.94 9.31
CA PRO A 64 13.89 -1.62 9.39
C PRO A 64 13.14 -0.62 8.49
N PRO A 65 12.90 0.61 8.98
CA PRO A 65 12.11 1.61 8.27
C PRO A 65 12.74 2.00 6.92
N LEU A 66 14.08 2.00 6.83
CA LEU A 66 14.81 2.29 5.59
C LEU A 66 14.49 1.32 4.45
N PHE A 67 14.16 0.06 4.78
CA PHE A 67 13.82 -0.94 3.76
C PHE A 67 12.45 -0.67 3.14
N TRP A 68 11.47 -0.28 3.97
CA TRP A 68 10.14 0.14 3.49
C TRP A 68 10.23 1.42 2.68
N LEU A 69 10.96 2.42 3.17
CA LEU A 69 11.06 3.72 2.51
C LEU A 69 11.64 3.58 1.09
N LYS A 70 12.66 2.74 0.91
CA LYS A 70 13.22 2.46 -0.43
C LYS A 70 12.23 1.78 -1.37
N ARG A 71 11.28 0.98 -0.85
CA ARG A 71 10.25 0.33 -1.67
C ARG A 71 9.11 1.29 -2.02
N LEU A 72 8.75 2.18 -1.09
CA LEU A 72 7.78 3.26 -1.34
C LEU A 72 8.27 4.24 -2.42
N LEU A 73 9.59 4.37 -2.64
CA LEU A 73 10.13 5.18 -3.75
C LEU A 73 9.61 4.75 -5.12
N ILE A 74 9.21 3.48 -5.29
CA ILE A 74 8.64 2.98 -6.55
C ILE A 74 7.25 3.58 -6.81
N GLU A 75 6.54 4.01 -5.76
CA GLU A 75 5.22 4.64 -5.86
C GLU A 75 5.30 6.15 -6.11
N VAL A 76 6.48 6.76 -5.97
CA VAL A 76 6.70 8.20 -6.21
C VAL A 76 6.14 8.69 -7.56
N PRO A 77 6.35 8.02 -8.72
CA PRO A 77 5.74 8.48 -9.97
C PRO A 77 4.21 8.50 -9.92
N PHE A 78 3.58 7.54 -9.23
CA PHE A 78 2.13 7.50 -9.08
C PHE A 78 1.63 8.64 -8.19
N VAL A 79 2.28 8.89 -7.06
CA VAL A 79 1.94 10.00 -6.16
C VAL A 79 2.16 11.34 -6.86
N ALA A 80 3.26 11.49 -7.59
CA ALA A 80 3.53 12.68 -8.39
C ALA A 80 2.42 12.91 -9.43
N PHE A 81 1.96 11.86 -10.11
CA PHE A 81 0.84 11.96 -11.04
C PHE A 81 -0.47 12.32 -10.34
N ALA A 82 -0.77 11.71 -9.18
CA ALA A 82 -1.95 12.05 -8.39
C ALA A 82 -1.96 13.52 -7.94
N LEU A 83 -0.79 14.11 -7.65
CA LEU A 83 -0.65 15.54 -7.37
C LEU A 83 -0.81 16.43 -8.61
N LEU A 84 -0.50 15.90 -9.80
CA LEU A 84 -0.68 16.59 -11.08
C LEU A 84 -2.13 16.50 -11.59
N LEU A 85 -2.89 15.48 -11.21
CA LEU A 85 -4.31 15.31 -11.59
C LEU A 85 -5.16 16.58 -11.45
N PRO A 86 -5.15 17.33 -10.34
CA PRO A 86 -5.94 18.57 -10.24
C PRO A 86 -5.52 19.68 -11.22
N PHE A 87 -4.34 19.59 -11.84
CA PHE A 87 -3.83 20.56 -12.82
C PHE A 87 -3.92 20.07 -14.27
N VAL A 88 -3.83 18.75 -14.49
CA VAL A 88 -3.85 18.12 -15.82
C VAL A 88 -5.26 17.69 -16.22
N ALA A 89 -6.08 17.26 -15.26
CA ALA A 89 -7.48 17.01 -15.50
C ALA A 89 -8.25 18.34 -15.41
N GLU A 90 -8.49 18.97 -16.57
CA GLU A 90 -9.59 19.92 -16.69
C GLU A 90 -10.88 19.19 -16.26
N GLY A 91 -11.66 19.80 -15.36
CA GLY A 91 -12.86 19.18 -14.76
C GLY A 91 -13.91 18.73 -15.79
N GLU A 92 -15.00 18.11 -15.32
CA GLU A 92 -16.09 17.61 -16.17
C GLU A 92 -16.62 18.70 -17.11
N ARG A 93 -16.28 18.61 -18.40
CA ARG A 93 -17.09 19.20 -19.47
C ARG A 93 -18.29 18.30 -19.69
N THR A 94 -19.40 18.60 -19.03
CA THR A 94 -20.68 18.02 -19.42
C THR A 94 -21.18 18.74 -20.67
N GLU A 95 -20.94 18.17 -21.85
CA GLU A 95 -21.65 18.56 -23.06
C GLU A 95 -23.13 18.16 -22.91
N VAL A 96 -23.95 19.13 -22.54
CA VAL A 96 -25.41 19.03 -22.71
C VAL A 96 -25.75 19.72 -24.03
N LEU A 97 -26.31 18.96 -24.98
CA LEU A 97 -26.77 19.46 -26.29
C LEU A 97 -25.68 20.04 -27.22
N GLY A 98 -24.43 19.53 -27.16
CA GLY A 98 -23.41 19.84 -28.18
C GLY A 98 -22.89 21.28 -28.19
N CYS A 99 -23.00 22.00 -27.07
CA CYS A 99 -22.34 23.29 -26.86
C CYS A 99 -21.53 23.23 -25.56
N PRO A 100 -20.31 23.81 -25.52
CA PRO A 100 -19.41 23.74 -24.38
C PRO A 100 -19.94 24.46 -23.13
#